data_AF-A0A7W1Q670-F1
#
_entry.id   AF-A0A7W1Q670-F1
#
_cell.length_a   1.000
_cell.length_b   1.000
_cell.length_c   1.000
_cell.angle_alpha   90.00
_cell.angle_beta   90.00
_cell.angle_gamma   90.00
#
_symmetry.space_group_name_H-M   'P 1'
#
loop_
_entity.id
_entity.type
_entity.pdbx_description
1 polymer ?
#
loop_
_entity_poly.entity_id
_entity_poly.type
_entity_poly.pdbx_seq_one_letter_code
_entity_poly.pdbx_strand_id
1 'polypeptide(L)'
;MNLRTASGSLISVRFILSALFAAASLASTASSETLTRWKVTANRVLEWDGKPYIPVGWRITPDKLDQAKATGVKDVLIDLELDSDWRPAVAKAEGANMRYLLSLSTNAPGSPAFIVRPEAYRIDNVKRDSEHTIHVPNGRSVFYLLLTSPDYSIASKGWSDVIGGQAKITVSASTGTNFVLLLYPRVTASGLTDYWEGLDQRRDAVLAKLIGAKVGGGFRGVINPLGKVDLWTSQGGYVPDSPAFRMEFESFLRAKYKDVAGLERSWKLLRPNLKDFKGAARFVPLFGSSRGVDSFYDPQENVLAMASRHDNPYWKDIQAVIDGAAARRTGRLGRSISEIVDAPVVYEWNGWSPIYDTRQPSGNGIGMSAIGAGLEAIENYAANAASSALAWKGQRWLLVTEMSPGASPYTEESLRSVVTDTADLGAKGWFVRWSGGSEAPWMKAMATEAATSDIATRSPIAMFYPENARFPAITMRLPGGVW
;
A
#
# COMPACT_ATOMS: atom_id res chain seq x y z
N MET A 1 -52.35 -28.43 49.46
CA MET A 1 -53.30 -27.92 48.45
C MET A 1 -52.87 -26.49 48.11
N ASN A 2 -52.40 -26.31 46.87
CA ASN A 2 -52.38 -25.10 46.01
C ASN A 2 -51.87 -23.75 46.58
N LEU A 3 -50.75 -23.17 46.13
CA LEU A 3 -50.31 -22.66 44.79
C LEU A 3 -50.55 -21.15 44.59
N ARG A 4 -49.43 -20.44 44.30
CA ARG A 4 -49.24 -19.22 43.46
C ARG A 4 -49.68 -17.87 44.07
N THR A 5 -48.97 -16.75 43.88
CA THR A 5 -48.15 -16.26 42.76
C THR A 5 -47.02 -15.30 43.21
N ALA A 6 -45.98 -15.21 42.37
CA ALA A 6 -44.79 -14.38 42.51
C ALA A 6 -44.87 -13.04 41.77
N SER A 7 -44.03 -12.07 42.15
CA SER A 7 -43.18 -11.32 41.21
C SER A 7 -42.01 -10.68 41.97
N GLY A 8 -40.79 -11.00 41.55
CA GLY A 8 -39.52 -10.59 42.16
C GLY A 8 -38.89 -9.39 41.46
N SER A 9 -38.23 -8.56 42.27
CA SER A 9 -37.45 -7.39 41.87
C SER A 9 -36.00 -7.78 41.55
N LEU A 10 -35.53 -7.35 40.37
CA LEU A 10 -34.17 -7.49 39.86
C LEU A 10 -33.28 -6.33 40.37
N ILE A 11 -32.79 -6.43 41.60
CA ILE A 11 -31.72 -5.55 42.11
C ILE A 11 -30.76 -6.42 42.96
N SER A 12 -29.98 -7.30 42.32
CA SER A 12 -28.84 -8.02 42.95
C SER A 12 -28.01 -8.82 41.95
N VAL A 13 -27.44 -8.20 40.90
CA VAL A 13 -26.34 -8.81 40.09
C VAL A 13 -25.35 -7.75 39.62
N ARG A 14 -24.82 -6.91 40.52
CA ARG A 14 -23.78 -5.92 40.18
C ARG A 14 -22.60 -5.81 41.15
N PHE A 15 -22.44 -6.74 42.11
CA PHE A 15 -21.38 -6.63 43.13
C PHE A 15 -20.44 -7.84 43.31
N ILE A 16 -20.40 -8.80 42.38
CA ILE A 16 -19.42 -9.92 42.44
C ILE A 16 -18.40 -9.90 41.28
N LEU A 17 -18.50 -8.99 40.30
CA LEU A 17 -17.49 -8.89 39.23
C LEU A 17 -16.35 -7.88 39.47
N SER A 18 -16.37 -7.14 40.58
CA SER A 18 -15.38 -6.09 40.88
C SER A 18 -14.25 -6.54 41.83
N ALA A 19 -14.31 -7.77 42.36
CA ALA A 19 -13.28 -8.30 43.26
C ALA A 19 -12.28 -9.26 42.58
N LEU A 20 -12.52 -9.67 41.33
CA LEU A 20 -11.57 -10.49 40.55
C LEU A 20 -10.60 -9.65 39.67
N PHE A 21 -10.78 -8.34 39.62
CA PHE A 21 -9.88 -7.41 38.90
C PHE A 21 -8.98 -6.55 39.80
N ALA A 22 -9.07 -6.69 41.13
CA ALA A 22 -8.30 -5.87 42.09
C ALA A 22 -7.26 -6.68 42.91
N ALA A 23 -7.09 -7.98 42.65
CA ALA A 23 -6.09 -8.84 43.29
C ALA A 23 -5.03 -9.37 42.30
N ALA A 24 -4.83 -8.67 41.17
CA ALA A 24 -3.76 -8.93 40.21
C ALA A 24 -2.81 -7.71 40.04
N SER A 25 -2.80 -6.80 41.02
CA SER A 25 -2.05 -5.54 40.97
C SER A 25 -0.84 -5.47 41.92
N LEU A 26 -0.36 -6.60 42.47
CA LEU A 26 0.87 -6.65 43.29
C LEU A 26 1.82 -7.82 42.96
N ALA A 27 1.83 -8.26 41.70
CA ALA A 27 2.88 -9.14 41.17
C ALA A 27 3.34 -8.65 39.79
N SER A 28 4.04 -7.52 39.75
CA SER A 28 4.78 -7.10 38.54
C SER A 28 6.00 -6.26 38.90
N THR A 29 7.01 -6.90 39.47
CA THR A 29 8.41 -6.42 39.39
C THR A 29 9.29 -7.57 38.96
N ALA A 30 9.02 -8.05 37.75
CA ALA A 30 10.02 -8.61 36.86
C ALA A 30 9.55 -8.23 35.46
N SER A 31 10.00 -7.07 34.98
CA SER A 31 10.07 -6.81 33.55
C SER A 31 10.98 -7.87 32.95
N SER A 32 10.40 -9.01 32.59
CA SER A 32 10.94 -9.86 31.54
C SER A 32 10.90 -8.97 30.31
N GLU A 33 11.98 -8.24 30.05
CA GLU A 33 12.29 -7.81 28.70
C GLU A 33 12.28 -9.09 27.87
N THR A 34 11.17 -9.36 27.17
CA THR A 34 11.18 -10.32 26.08
C THR A 34 12.14 -9.73 25.06
N LEU A 35 13.41 -10.14 25.14
CA LEU A 35 14.44 -9.82 24.17
C LEU A 35 13.88 -10.20 22.80
N THR A 36 13.59 -9.18 22.00
CA THR A 36 13.23 -9.32 20.58
C THR A 36 14.25 -10.25 19.95
N ARG A 37 13.79 -11.36 19.34
CA ARG A 37 14.68 -12.37 18.76
C ARG A 37 15.50 -11.84 17.60
N TRP A 38 15.10 -10.71 17.05
CA TRP A 38 15.71 -10.12 15.89
C TRP A 38 16.00 -8.64 16.10
N LYS A 39 16.97 -8.16 15.35
CA LYS A 39 17.23 -6.74 15.14
C LYS A 39 17.84 -6.57 13.77
N VAL A 40 17.77 -5.36 13.22
CA VAL A 40 18.54 -5.03 12.03
C VAL A 40 19.79 -4.29 12.45
N THR A 41 20.94 -4.61 11.85
CA THR A 41 22.21 -3.95 12.14
C THR A 41 22.38 -2.65 11.35
N ALA A 42 23.41 -1.87 11.68
CA ALA A 42 23.80 -0.70 10.89
C ALA A 42 24.14 -1.06 9.43
N ASN A 43 24.62 -2.28 9.19
CA ASN A 43 24.93 -2.79 7.86
C ASN A 43 23.71 -3.40 7.15
N ARG A 44 22.49 -3.13 7.64
CA ARG A 44 21.22 -3.55 7.02
C ARG A 44 21.00 -5.06 7.00
N VAL A 45 21.69 -5.79 7.87
CA VAL A 45 21.54 -7.24 8.03
C VAL A 45 20.51 -7.52 9.11
N LEU A 46 19.61 -8.48 8.87
CA LEU A 46 18.79 -9.03 9.94
C LEU A 46 19.67 -9.94 10.81
N GLU A 47 19.80 -9.65 12.09
CA GLU A 47 20.30 -10.61 13.07
C GLU A 47 19.11 -11.36 13.67
N TRP A 48 19.22 -12.67 13.78
CA TRP A 48 18.24 -13.56 14.39
C TRP A 48 18.94 -14.40 15.46
N ASP A 49 18.46 -14.35 16.70
CA ASP A 49 19.07 -14.96 17.88
C ASP A 49 20.57 -14.64 17.99
N GLY A 50 20.93 -13.38 17.70
CA GLY A 50 22.31 -12.87 17.75
C GLY A 50 23.21 -13.30 16.57
N LYS A 51 22.67 -13.97 15.55
CA LYS A 51 23.43 -14.41 14.37
C LYS A 51 22.95 -13.68 13.11
N PRO A 52 23.86 -13.26 12.22
CA PRO A 52 23.48 -12.75 10.90
C PRO A 52 22.58 -13.75 10.14
N TYR A 53 21.47 -13.25 9.61
CA TYR A 53 20.55 -13.98 8.75
C TYR A 53 20.55 -13.34 7.36
N ILE A 54 21.14 -14.05 6.40
CA ILE A 54 21.24 -13.64 5.00
C ILE A 54 20.60 -14.77 4.18
N PRO A 55 19.29 -14.72 3.92
CA PRO A 55 18.60 -15.80 3.24
C PRO A 55 19.00 -15.91 1.76
N VAL A 56 19.14 -17.14 1.28
CA VAL A 56 19.16 -17.45 -0.15
C VAL A 56 18.14 -18.57 -0.36
N GLY A 57 17.00 -18.22 -0.95
CA GLY A 57 15.80 -19.03 -0.86
C GLY A 57 14.90 -19.01 -2.07
N TRP A 58 13.85 -19.83 -2.03
CA TRP A 58 12.83 -19.87 -3.07
C TRP A 58 11.66 -18.94 -2.75
N ARG A 59 11.16 -18.19 -3.73
CA ARG A 59 9.84 -17.57 -3.68
C ARG A 59 8.81 -18.47 -4.36
N ILE A 60 7.84 -18.93 -3.59
CA ILE A 60 6.93 -20.02 -3.95
C ILE A 60 5.50 -19.78 -3.49
N THR A 61 4.55 -20.44 -4.16
CA THR A 61 3.20 -20.69 -3.65
C THR A 61 3.18 -21.98 -2.80
N PRO A 62 2.17 -22.19 -1.93
CA PRO A 62 2.13 -23.33 -1.02
C PRO A 62 2.20 -24.71 -1.68
N ASP A 63 1.70 -24.84 -2.91
CA ASP A 63 1.72 -26.09 -3.68
C ASP A 63 3.14 -26.52 -4.09
N LYS A 64 4.11 -25.59 -4.11
CA LYS A 64 5.51 -25.88 -4.44
C LYS A 64 6.37 -26.23 -3.23
N LEU A 65 5.84 -26.19 -2.00
CA LEU A 65 6.63 -26.41 -0.77
C LEU A 65 7.35 -27.77 -0.73
N ASP A 66 6.73 -28.86 -1.21
CA ASP A 66 7.40 -30.18 -1.23
C ASP A 66 8.53 -30.22 -2.25
N GLN A 67 8.33 -29.59 -3.41
CA GLN A 67 9.33 -29.52 -4.46
C GLN A 67 10.52 -28.67 -3.98
N ALA A 68 10.25 -27.52 -3.37
CA ALA A 68 11.27 -26.68 -2.74
C ALA A 68 12.02 -27.45 -1.64
N LYS A 69 11.33 -28.22 -0.79
CA LYS A 69 11.96 -29.07 0.23
C LYS A 69 12.92 -30.08 -0.38
N ALA A 70 12.52 -30.73 -1.47
CA ALA A 70 13.35 -31.73 -2.14
C ALA A 70 14.67 -31.15 -2.69
N THR A 71 14.73 -29.84 -2.96
CA THR A 71 15.98 -29.19 -3.41
C THR A 71 17.07 -29.10 -2.33
N GLY A 72 16.67 -29.16 -1.05
CA GLY A 72 17.55 -28.97 0.11
C GLY A 72 17.79 -27.51 0.49
N VAL A 73 17.27 -26.53 -0.27
CA VAL A 73 17.31 -25.10 0.10
C VAL A 73 16.44 -24.87 1.33
N LYS A 74 16.95 -24.11 2.31
CA LYS A 74 16.32 -23.94 3.63
C LYS A 74 15.48 -22.68 3.79
N ASP A 75 15.72 -21.65 2.98
CA ASP A 75 14.97 -20.41 3.02
C ASP A 75 13.84 -20.42 1.99
N VAL A 76 12.64 -20.01 2.39
CA VAL A 76 11.49 -19.86 1.49
C VAL A 76 10.71 -18.59 1.79
N LEU A 77 10.26 -17.90 0.74
CA LEU A 77 9.29 -16.82 0.79
C LEU A 77 7.99 -17.38 0.21
N ILE A 78 6.96 -17.50 1.05
CA ILE A 78 5.70 -18.16 0.70
C ILE A 78 4.66 -17.09 0.39
N ASP A 79 4.25 -17.03 -0.87
CA ASP A 79 3.15 -16.17 -1.33
C ASP A 79 1.81 -16.82 -0.97
N LEU A 80 1.03 -16.17 -0.11
CA LEU A 80 -0.25 -16.62 0.41
C LEU A 80 -1.39 -15.70 -0.01
N GLU A 81 -2.51 -16.29 -0.40
CA GLU A 81 -3.75 -15.53 -0.58
C GLU A 81 -4.40 -15.26 0.79
N LEU A 82 -4.99 -14.08 0.97
CA LEU A 82 -5.63 -13.71 2.24
C LEU A 82 -6.73 -14.71 2.62
N ASP A 83 -7.55 -15.10 1.64
CA ASP A 83 -8.70 -15.96 1.88
C ASP A 83 -8.33 -17.44 2.07
N SER A 84 -7.10 -17.83 1.71
CA SER A 84 -6.61 -19.20 1.90
C SER A 84 -6.36 -19.56 3.37
N ASP A 85 -6.37 -20.85 3.69
CA ASP A 85 -5.92 -21.34 5.00
C ASP A 85 -4.40 -21.39 5.06
N TRP A 86 -3.79 -20.60 5.95
CA TRP A 86 -2.34 -20.50 6.09
C TRP A 86 -1.74 -21.65 6.91
N ARG A 87 -2.55 -22.34 7.72
CA ARG A 87 -2.10 -23.39 8.65
C ARG A 87 -1.34 -24.53 7.95
N PRO A 88 -1.82 -25.09 6.82
CA PRO A 88 -1.12 -26.19 6.16
C PRO A 88 0.25 -25.77 5.63
N ALA A 89 0.36 -24.58 5.05
CA ALA A 89 1.63 -24.07 4.51
C ALA A 89 2.65 -23.83 5.63
N VAL A 90 2.23 -23.20 6.72
CA VAL A 90 3.08 -22.94 7.90
C VAL A 90 3.51 -24.25 8.57
N ALA A 91 2.57 -25.17 8.85
CA ALA A 91 2.89 -26.45 9.47
C ALA A 91 3.86 -27.28 8.62
N LYS A 92 3.73 -27.20 7.28
CA LYS A 92 4.61 -27.88 6.34
C LYS A 92 6.02 -27.28 6.33
N ALA A 93 6.15 -25.95 6.34
CA ALA A 93 7.45 -25.28 6.42
C ALA A 93 8.16 -25.59 7.74
N GLU A 94 7.46 -25.52 8.88
CA GLU A 94 7.97 -25.87 10.21
C GLU A 94 8.37 -27.35 10.29
N GLY A 95 7.50 -28.27 9.83
CA GLY A 95 7.80 -29.70 9.80
C GLY A 95 8.95 -30.09 8.86
N ALA A 96 9.30 -29.22 7.90
CA ALA A 96 10.46 -29.37 7.03
C ALA A 96 11.74 -28.70 7.59
N ASN A 97 11.66 -28.06 8.76
CA ASN A 97 12.72 -27.24 9.35
C ASN A 97 13.24 -26.19 8.36
N MET A 98 12.31 -25.51 7.67
CA MET A 98 12.60 -24.39 6.79
C MET A 98 12.55 -23.07 7.57
N ARG A 99 13.36 -22.11 7.12
CA ARG A 99 13.25 -20.71 7.52
C ARG A 99 12.36 -20.01 6.50
N TYR A 100 11.35 -19.27 6.95
CA TYR A 100 10.37 -18.74 6.00
C TYR A 100 9.87 -17.34 6.30
N LEU A 101 9.60 -16.61 5.22
CA LEU A 101 8.82 -15.38 5.23
C LEU A 101 7.47 -15.62 4.58
N LEU A 102 6.46 -14.87 5.02
CA LEU A 102 5.12 -14.92 4.45
C LEU A 102 4.86 -13.62 3.69
N SER A 103 4.36 -13.74 2.46
CA SER A 103 3.98 -12.62 1.60
C SER A 103 2.51 -12.73 1.25
N LEU A 104 1.76 -11.62 1.19
CA LEU A 104 0.41 -11.64 0.65
C LEU A 104 0.43 -11.44 -0.86
N SER A 105 -0.08 -12.42 -1.60
CA SER A 105 -0.20 -12.34 -3.07
C SER A 105 -1.47 -11.63 -3.54
N THR A 106 -2.49 -11.51 -2.68
CA THR A 106 -3.71 -10.76 -2.94
C THR A 106 -3.42 -9.26 -3.05
N ASN A 107 -4.11 -8.56 -3.95
CA ASN A 107 -4.01 -7.11 -4.05
C ASN A 107 -4.49 -6.43 -2.74
N ALA A 108 -3.84 -5.31 -2.43
CA ALA A 108 -4.27 -4.41 -1.39
C ALA A 108 -5.68 -3.88 -1.68
N PRO A 109 -6.48 -3.59 -0.63
CA PRO A 109 -7.82 -3.06 -0.83
C PRO A 109 -7.78 -1.73 -1.58
N GLY A 110 -8.66 -1.56 -2.58
CA GLY A 110 -8.84 -0.30 -3.29
C GLY A 110 -9.83 0.61 -2.56
N SER A 111 -9.54 1.90 -2.48
CA SER A 111 -10.36 2.88 -1.77
C SER A 111 -11.61 3.22 -2.57
N PRO A 112 -12.81 3.28 -1.95
CA PRO A 112 -13.97 3.91 -2.55
C PRO A 112 -13.64 5.37 -2.88
N ALA A 113 -13.91 5.81 -4.11
CA ALA A 113 -13.49 7.14 -4.54
C ALA A 113 -14.34 7.70 -5.67
N PHE A 114 -14.29 9.03 -5.83
CA PHE A 114 -14.58 9.68 -7.10
C PHE A 114 -13.33 9.68 -7.99
N ILE A 115 -13.49 9.31 -9.25
CA ILE A 115 -12.47 9.44 -10.28
C ILE A 115 -12.65 10.80 -10.96
N VAL A 116 -11.64 11.66 -10.83
CA VAL A 116 -11.61 13.01 -11.40
C VAL A 116 -10.50 13.07 -12.43
N ARG A 117 -10.82 12.64 -13.66
CA ARG A 117 -9.94 12.69 -14.82
C ARG A 117 -10.72 13.23 -16.02
N PRO A 118 -11.08 14.52 -16.02
CA PRO A 118 -11.92 15.12 -17.06
C PRO A 118 -11.28 15.10 -18.46
N GLU A 119 -9.99 14.80 -18.56
CA GLU A 119 -9.30 14.51 -19.82
C GLU A 119 -9.56 13.09 -20.35
N ALA A 120 -9.71 12.10 -19.46
CA ALA A 120 -9.93 10.70 -19.82
C ALA A 120 -11.43 10.35 -19.94
N TYR A 121 -12.26 10.97 -19.10
CA TYR A 121 -13.69 10.71 -19.00
C TYR A 121 -14.51 11.84 -19.64
N ARG A 122 -14.29 12.01 -20.95
CA ARG A 122 -14.88 13.08 -21.76
C ARG A 122 -15.39 12.54 -23.09
N ILE A 123 -16.57 13.00 -23.50
CA ILE A 123 -17.13 12.74 -24.82
C ILE A 123 -17.38 14.10 -25.48
N ASP A 124 -16.66 14.36 -26.56
CA ASP A 124 -16.82 15.56 -27.39
C ASP A 124 -17.91 15.36 -28.45
N ASN A 125 -18.42 16.47 -29.01
CA ASN A 125 -19.40 16.49 -30.09
C ASN A 125 -20.68 15.69 -29.79
N VAL A 126 -21.13 15.75 -28.54
CA VAL A 126 -22.37 15.13 -28.09
C VAL A 126 -23.56 15.88 -28.73
N LYS A 127 -24.48 15.11 -29.31
CA LYS A 127 -25.71 15.64 -29.93
C LYS A 127 -26.82 15.76 -28.89
N ARG A 128 -27.82 16.58 -29.20
CA ARG A 128 -29.05 16.62 -28.42
C ARG A 128 -29.80 15.28 -28.56
N ASP A 129 -30.46 14.86 -27.50
CA ASP A 129 -31.32 13.66 -27.43
C ASP A 129 -30.60 12.36 -27.78
N SER A 130 -29.30 12.28 -27.43
CA SER A 130 -28.48 11.07 -27.59
C SER A 130 -28.39 10.26 -26.30
N GLU A 131 -28.16 8.96 -26.47
CA GLU A 131 -27.81 8.05 -25.37
C GLU A 131 -26.34 7.66 -25.46
N HIS A 132 -25.65 7.67 -24.32
CA HIS A 132 -24.26 7.22 -24.19
C HIS A 132 -24.17 6.13 -23.13
N THR A 133 -23.57 4.99 -23.51
CA THR A 133 -23.24 3.93 -22.57
C THR A 133 -21.74 3.96 -22.27
N ILE A 134 -21.39 4.05 -20.99
CA ILE A 134 -19.99 4.13 -20.53
C ILE A 134 -19.67 2.91 -19.68
N HIS A 135 -18.53 2.28 -19.95
CA HIS A 135 -18.03 1.20 -19.11
C HIS A 135 -17.32 1.77 -17.88
N VAL A 136 -17.83 1.43 -16.70
CA VAL A 136 -17.28 1.82 -15.40
C VAL A 136 -17.20 0.57 -14.52
N PRO A 137 -16.14 -0.24 -14.65
CA PRO A 137 -15.97 -1.41 -13.80
C PRO A 137 -15.90 -0.96 -12.33
N ASN A 138 -16.56 -1.70 -11.44
CA ASN A 138 -16.70 -1.37 -10.01
C ASN A 138 -17.37 -0.01 -9.72
N GLY A 139 -18.05 0.57 -10.72
CA GLY A 139 -18.84 1.79 -10.55
C GLY A 139 -20.09 1.55 -9.73
N ARG A 140 -20.42 2.52 -8.87
CA ARG A 140 -21.73 2.63 -8.21
C ARG A 140 -22.64 3.57 -8.98
N SER A 141 -22.10 4.72 -9.36
CA SER A 141 -22.81 5.74 -10.11
C SER A 141 -21.82 6.65 -10.83
N VAL A 142 -22.30 7.42 -11.79
CA VAL A 142 -21.53 8.42 -12.53
C VAL A 142 -22.22 9.76 -12.39
N PHE A 143 -21.52 10.73 -11.80
CA PHE A 143 -21.94 12.13 -11.88
C PHE A 143 -21.53 12.67 -13.25
N TYR A 144 -22.43 13.33 -13.96
CA TYR A 144 -22.13 13.88 -15.28
C TYR A 144 -22.44 15.37 -15.34
N LEU A 145 -21.64 16.06 -16.16
CA LEU A 145 -21.91 17.43 -16.60
C LEU A 145 -22.04 17.46 -18.11
N LEU A 146 -23.12 18.07 -18.58
CA LEU A 146 -23.27 18.44 -19.97
C LEU A 146 -22.88 19.91 -20.13
N LEU A 147 -21.89 20.18 -20.94
CA LEU A 147 -21.39 21.51 -21.22
C LEU A 147 -21.75 21.93 -22.64
N THR A 148 -22.14 23.19 -22.84
CA THR A 148 -22.28 23.77 -24.19
C THR A 148 -20.92 23.96 -24.84
N SER A 149 -20.85 23.85 -26.16
CA SER A 149 -19.67 24.22 -26.95
C SER A 149 -19.97 25.49 -27.77
N PRO A 150 -19.05 26.48 -27.82
CA PRO A 150 -17.64 26.44 -27.38
C PRO A 150 -17.35 27.04 -25.98
N ASP A 151 -18.34 27.63 -25.32
CA ASP A 151 -18.18 28.41 -24.08
C ASP A 151 -18.03 27.56 -22.80
N TYR A 152 -18.31 26.26 -22.88
CA TYR A 152 -18.22 25.32 -21.76
C TYR A 152 -19.11 25.68 -20.56
N SER A 153 -20.21 26.41 -20.79
CA SER A 153 -21.19 26.65 -19.74
C SER A 153 -21.99 25.38 -19.45
N ILE A 154 -22.41 25.20 -18.19
CA ILE A 154 -23.10 23.98 -17.76
C ILE A 154 -24.55 24.03 -18.26
N ALA A 155 -24.86 23.22 -19.26
CA ALA A 155 -26.21 23.05 -19.79
C ALA A 155 -27.08 22.21 -18.84
N SER A 156 -26.53 21.12 -18.31
CA SER A 156 -27.20 20.27 -17.31
C SER A 156 -26.20 19.46 -16.50
N LYS A 157 -26.67 18.90 -15.39
CA LYS A 157 -25.92 17.96 -14.54
C LYS A 157 -26.85 16.89 -14.02
N GLY A 158 -26.32 15.70 -13.75
CA GLY A 158 -27.11 14.62 -13.20
C GLY A 158 -26.28 13.43 -12.78
N TRP A 159 -27.01 12.36 -12.45
CA TRP A 159 -26.44 11.09 -12.07
C TRP A 159 -26.98 9.98 -12.97
N SER A 160 -26.15 8.98 -13.19
CA SER A 160 -26.55 7.70 -13.77
C SER A 160 -26.05 6.59 -12.86
N ASP A 161 -26.92 5.64 -12.53
CA ASP A 161 -26.53 4.44 -11.80
C ASP A 161 -25.72 3.51 -12.70
N VAL A 162 -24.78 2.79 -12.10
CA VAL A 162 -23.97 1.79 -12.81
C VAL A 162 -24.57 0.41 -12.57
N ILE A 163 -25.05 -0.23 -13.64
CA ILE A 163 -25.64 -1.57 -13.60
C ILE A 163 -24.81 -2.48 -14.50
N GLY A 164 -24.32 -3.61 -13.96
CA GLY A 164 -23.47 -4.53 -14.72
C GLY A 164 -22.16 -3.90 -15.21
N GLY A 165 -21.64 -2.90 -14.49
CA GLY A 165 -20.43 -2.17 -14.90
C GLY A 165 -20.66 -1.17 -16.05
N GLN A 166 -21.91 -0.79 -16.34
CA GLN A 166 -22.25 0.19 -17.36
C GLN A 166 -23.15 1.30 -16.79
N ALA A 167 -22.86 2.55 -17.15
CA ALA A 167 -23.75 3.69 -16.90
C ALA A 167 -24.39 4.12 -18.23
N LYS A 168 -25.71 4.34 -18.22
CA LYS A 168 -26.46 4.87 -19.36
C LYS A 168 -26.83 6.31 -19.10
N ILE A 169 -26.42 7.21 -19.98
CA ILE A 169 -26.64 8.65 -19.85
C ILE A 169 -27.43 9.13 -21.05
N THR A 170 -28.64 9.62 -20.78
CA THR A 170 -29.49 10.27 -21.79
C THR A 170 -29.27 11.77 -21.72
N VAL A 171 -28.89 12.35 -22.85
CA VAL A 171 -28.60 13.77 -22.98
C VAL A 171 -29.84 14.47 -23.51
N SER A 172 -30.63 15.08 -22.62
CA SER A 172 -31.75 15.94 -22.99
C SER A 172 -31.42 17.39 -22.64
N ALA A 173 -31.09 18.20 -23.64
CA ALA A 173 -30.71 19.60 -23.47
C ALA A 173 -31.72 20.53 -24.17
N SER A 174 -32.20 21.55 -23.45
CA SER A 174 -33.17 22.51 -23.98
C SER A 174 -32.55 23.53 -24.93
N THR A 175 -31.26 23.87 -24.74
CA THR A 175 -30.55 24.93 -25.47
C THR A 175 -29.14 24.47 -25.89
N GLY A 176 -28.64 24.96 -27.02
CA GLY A 176 -27.36 24.54 -27.63
C GLY A 176 -27.52 23.46 -28.72
N THR A 177 -26.53 23.38 -29.60
CA THR A 177 -26.47 22.42 -30.74
C THR A 177 -25.36 21.38 -30.59
N ASN A 178 -24.25 21.74 -29.95
CA ASN A 178 -23.11 20.87 -29.70
C ASN A 178 -22.75 20.89 -28.22
N PHE A 179 -22.49 19.69 -27.67
CA PHE A 179 -22.19 19.54 -26.26
C PHE A 179 -20.90 18.74 -26.03
N VAL A 180 -20.38 18.88 -24.82
CA VAL A 180 -19.32 18.05 -24.26
C VAL A 180 -19.85 17.42 -22.99
N LEU A 181 -19.77 16.11 -22.90
CA LEU A 181 -20.15 15.36 -21.71
C LEU A 181 -18.90 15.02 -20.90
N LEU A 182 -18.85 15.51 -19.67
CA LEU A 182 -17.83 15.14 -18.67
C LEU A 182 -18.42 14.18 -17.66
N LEU A 183 -17.61 13.19 -17.27
CA LEU A 183 -18.05 12.10 -16.40
C LEU A 183 -17.11 11.99 -15.21
N TYR A 184 -17.70 11.82 -14.03
CA TYR A 184 -17.00 11.68 -12.75
C TYR A 184 -17.51 10.41 -12.06
N PRO A 185 -16.94 9.24 -12.40
CA PRO A 185 -17.33 7.97 -11.80
C PRO A 185 -17.14 7.95 -10.29
N ARG A 186 -18.11 7.40 -9.57
CA ARG A 186 -18.01 7.03 -8.14
C ARG A 186 -17.90 5.52 -8.06
N VAL A 187 -16.76 5.02 -7.61
CA VAL A 187 -16.43 3.58 -7.58
C VAL A 187 -16.35 3.05 -6.15
N THR A 188 -16.62 1.75 -5.99
CA THR A 188 -16.50 1.06 -4.70
C THR A 188 -15.06 0.66 -4.38
N ALA A 189 -14.23 0.47 -5.39
CA ALA A 189 -12.80 0.23 -5.27
C ALA A 189 -12.07 0.90 -6.44
N SER A 190 -11.18 1.83 -6.12
CA SER A 190 -10.32 2.53 -7.08
C SER A 190 -8.89 1.96 -7.10
N GLY A 191 -8.05 2.47 -8.00
CA GLY A 191 -6.62 2.14 -8.02
C GLY A 191 -5.82 2.80 -6.89
N LEU A 192 -6.43 3.65 -6.07
CA LEU A 192 -5.82 4.16 -4.85
C LEU A 192 -5.98 3.13 -3.74
N THR A 193 -4.91 2.78 -3.04
CA THR A 193 -4.98 1.92 -1.86
C THR A 193 -5.86 2.51 -0.77
N ASP A 194 -6.74 1.70 -0.20
CA ASP A 194 -7.57 2.08 0.94
C ASP A 194 -6.77 2.04 2.23
N TYR A 195 -6.36 3.21 2.70
CA TYR A 195 -5.68 3.35 3.99
C TYR A 195 -6.64 3.46 5.16
N TRP A 196 -7.96 3.51 4.96
CA TRP A 196 -8.92 3.70 6.04
C TRP A 196 -9.63 2.39 6.38
N GLU A 197 -10.90 2.25 6.02
CA GLU A 197 -11.72 1.10 6.38
C GLU A 197 -11.16 -0.20 5.80
N GLY A 198 -10.72 -0.19 4.55
CA GLY A 198 -10.11 -1.37 3.91
C GLY A 198 -8.81 -1.82 4.60
N LEU A 199 -7.96 -0.90 5.05
CA LEU A 199 -6.74 -1.25 5.79
C LEU A 199 -7.06 -1.83 7.17
N ASP A 200 -8.04 -1.28 7.89
CA ASP A 200 -8.43 -1.80 9.20
C ASP A 200 -8.97 -3.24 9.08
N GLN A 201 -9.82 -3.50 8.10
CA GLN A 201 -10.29 -4.86 7.79
C GLN A 201 -9.14 -5.79 7.41
N ARG A 202 -8.21 -5.30 6.58
CA ARG A 202 -7.02 -6.07 6.17
C ARG A 202 -6.13 -6.40 7.37
N ARG A 203 -5.87 -5.43 8.25
CA ARG A 203 -5.10 -5.62 9.49
C ARG A 203 -5.70 -6.76 10.29
N ASP A 204 -6.99 -6.67 10.60
CA ASP A 204 -7.64 -7.63 11.50
C ASP A 204 -7.61 -9.05 10.89
N ALA A 205 -7.84 -9.16 9.58
CA ALA A 205 -7.73 -10.42 8.86
C ALA A 205 -6.31 -11.01 8.91
N VAL A 206 -5.29 -10.19 8.64
CA VAL A 206 -3.88 -10.63 8.65
C VAL A 206 -3.42 -11.04 10.04
N LEU A 207 -3.75 -10.26 11.07
CA LEU A 207 -3.42 -10.58 12.46
C LEU A 207 -4.09 -11.90 12.88
N ALA A 208 -5.38 -12.07 12.55
CA ALA A 208 -6.10 -13.32 12.84
C ALA A 208 -5.47 -14.53 12.12
N LYS A 209 -5.03 -14.36 10.87
CA LYS A 209 -4.36 -15.41 10.10
C LYS A 209 -3.00 -15.77 10.69
N LEU A 210 -2.18 -14.79 11.08
CA LEU A 210 -0.88 -15.01 11.72
C LEU A 210 -1.02 -15.76 13.05
N ILE A 211 -1.96 -15.34 13.91
CA ILE A 211 -2.26 -16.01 15.19
C ILE A 211 -2.76 -17.44 14.93
N GLY A 212 -3.73 -17.59 14.01
CA GLY A 212 -4.34 -18.89 13.70
C GLY A 212 -3.38 -19.88 13.03
N ALA A 213 -2.41 -19.39 12.27
CA ALA A 213 -1.40 -20.21 11.60
C ALA A 213 -0.40 -20.83 12.57
N LYS A 214 -0.26 -20.30 13.80
CA LYS A 214 0.70 -20.73 14.81
C LYS A 214 2.13 -20.80 14.26
N VAL A 215 2.61 -19.67 13.74
CA VAL A 215 3.99 -19.55 13.25
C VAL A 215 5.00 -19.97 14.32
N GLY A 216 6.04 -20.71 13.92
CA GLY A 216 6.98 -21.35 14.83
C GLY A 216 8.39 -20.77 14.73
N GLY A 217 9.39 -21.61 15.06
CA GLY A 217 10.79 -21.20 15.12
C GLY A 217 11.44 -20.96 13.75
N GLY A 218 10.81 -21.41 12.66
CA GLY A 218 11.24 -21.16 11.29
C GLY A 218 10.82 -19.80 10.74
N PHE A 219 9.85 -19.14 11.37
CA PHE A 219 9.32 -17.86 10.86
C PHE A 219 10.32 -16.71 10.98
N ARG A 220 10.46 -15.90 9.92
CA ARG A 220 11.46 -14.82 9.82
C ARG A 220 10.90 -13.45 9.43
N GLY A 221 9.61 -13.34 9.12
CA GLY A 221 9.00 -12.05 8.82
C GLY A 221 7.81 -12.10 7.88
N VAL A 222 7.15 -10.95 7.75
CA VAL A 222 6.04 -10.72 6.82
C VAL A 222 6.47 -9.72 5.76
N ILE A 223 6.13 -10.00 4.50
CA ILE A 223 6.32 -9.11 3.36
C ILE A 223 4.96 -8.65 2.88
N ASN A 224 4.81 -7.35 2.61
CA ASN A 224 3.58 -6.73 2.11
C ASN A 224 2.32 -7.18 2.88
N PRO A 225 2.22 -6.92 4.19
CA PRO A 225 1.05 -7.33 4.97
C PRO A 225 -0.26 -6.70 4.46
N LEU A 226 -0.19 -5.62 3.69
CA LEU A 226 -1.37 -5.01 3.08
C LEU A 226 -1.84 -5.74 1.81
N GLY A 227 -0.98 -6.55 1.19
CA GLY A 227 -1.15 -7.12 -0.14
C GLY A 227 -0.27 -6.44 -1.19
N LYS A 228 -0.38 -6.89 -2.44
CA LYS A 228 0.27 -6.25 -3.60
C LYS A 228 -0.34 -4.88 -3.85
N VAL A 229 0.50 -3.87 -4.01
CA VAL A 229 0.10 -2.50 -4.26
C VAL A 229 0.69 -2.08 -5.58
N ASP A 230 -0.14 -1.61 -6.51
CA ASP A 230 0.33 -1.12 -7.83
C ASP A 230 1.06 0.23 -7.71
N LEU A 231 0.57 1.11 -6.84
CA LEU A 231 1.20 2.37 -6.45
C LEU A 231 0.77 2.72 -5.03
N TRP A 232 1.74 2.97 -4.15
CA TRP A 232 1.44 3.36 -2.76
C TRP A 232 0.83 4.76 -2.65
N THR A 233 1.05 5.61 -3.66
CA THR A 233 0.45 6.95 -3.74
C THR A 233 -0.09 7.17 -5.13
N SER A 234 -1.31 7.72 -5.23
CA SER A 234 -1.85 8.06 -6.54
C SER A 234 -1.24 9.36 -7.07
N GLN A 235 -1.01 9.43 -8.38
CA GLN A 235 -0.59 10.66 -9.09
C GLN A 235 -1.80 11.58 -9.35
N GLY A 236 -2.64 11.81 -8.33
CA GLY A 236 -3.87 12.60 -8.43
C GLY A 236 -5.03 11.91 -9.17
N GLY A 237 -6.15 12.64 -9.24
CA GLY A 237 -7.37 12.20 -9.95
C GLY A 237 -8.26 11.22 -9.19
N TYR A 238 -7.99 10.97 -7.91
CA TYR A 238 -8.86 10.22 -7.01
C TYR A 238 -9.20 11.07 -5.79
N VAL A 239 -10.48 11.12 -5.45
CA VAL A 239 -10.97 11.73 -4.21
C VAL A 239 -11.60 10.61 -3.40
N PRO A 240 -10.95 10.13 -2.33
CA PRO A 240 -11.52 9.08 -1.51
C PRO A 240 -12.89 9.50 -0.97
N ASP A 241 -13.80 8.54 -0.90
CA ASP A 241 -15.21 8.77 -0.57
C ASP A 241 -15.63 8.10 0.74
N SER A 242 -14.67 7.54 1.47
CA SER A 242 -14.96 6.85 2.73
C SER A 242 -15.25 7.83 3.88
N PRO A 243 -16.15 7.48 4.81
CA PRO A 243 -16.42 8.30 5.99
C PRO A 243 -15.16 8.61 6.82
N ALA A 244 -14.28 7.62 7.02
CA ALA A 244 -13.06 7.81 7.79
C ALA A 244 -12.08 8.77 7.10
N PHE A 245 -11.96 8.73 5.76
CA PHE A 245 -11.20 9.74 5.02
C PHE A 245 -11.77 11.13 5.24
N ARG A 246 -13.10 11.31 5.09
CA ARG A 246 -13.74 12.64 5.21
C ARG A 246 -13.48 13.27 6.58
N MET A 247 -13.54 12.49 7.66
CA MET A 247 -13.21 12.97 9.00
C MET A 247 -11.75 13.40 9.14
N GLU A 248 -10.83 12.64 8.56
CA GLU A 248 -9.41 12.98 8.59
C GLU A 248 -9.09 14.20 7.73
N PHE A 249 -9.71 14.30 6.55
CA PHE A 249 -9.55 15.44 5.67
C PHE A 249 -10.11 16.71 6.31
N GLU A 250 -11.27 16.63 6.96
CA GLU A 250 -11.81 17.72 7.78
C GLU A 250 -10.82 18.18 8.85
N SER A 251 -10.23 17.24 9.60
CA SER A 251 -9.23 17.53 10.64
C SER A 251 -7.99 18.21 10.07
N PHE A 252 -7.50 17.72 8.93
CA PHE A 252 -6.38 18.33 8.20
C PHE A 252 -6.70 19.77 7.77
N LEU A 253 -7.88 20.00 7.19
CA LEU A 253 -8.27 21.33 6.72
C LEU A 253 -8.39 22.32 7.90
N ARG A 254 -8.96 21.88 9.02
CA ARG A 254 -9.02 22.66 10.27
C ARG A 254 -7.62 23.06 10.75
N ALA A 255 -6.70 22.09 10.81
CA ALA A 255 -5.34 22.33 11.26
C ALA A 255 -4.57 23.28 10.33
N LYS A 256 -4.73 23.13 9.01
CA LYS A 256 -3.98 23.90 8.02
C LYS A 256 -4.50 25.33 7.85
N TYR A 257 -5.81 25.51 7.72
CA TYR A 257 -6.41 26.78 7.30
C TYR A 257 -6.94 27.64 8.45
N LYS A 258 -6.98 27.10 9.68
CA LYS A 258 -7.43 27.75 10.92
C LYS A 258 -8.94 28.06 10.95
N ASP A 259 -9.46 28.72 9.92
CA ASP A 259 -10.87 29.07 9.77
C ASP A 259 -11.39 28.85 8.34
N VAL A 260 -12.71 28.86 8.20
CA VAL A 260 -13.40 28.56 6.94
C VAL A 260 -13.09 29.62 5.87
N ALA A 261 -13.05 30.91 6.24
CA ALA A 261 -12.74 31.98 5.30
C ALA A 261 -11.30 31.89 4.75
N GLY A 262 -10.35 31.42 5.54
CA GLY A 262 -8.99 31.11 5.13
C GLY A 262 -8.94 29.98 4.10
N LEU A 263 -9.74 28.93 4.31
CA LEU A 263 -9.90 27.84 3.36
C LEU A 263 -10.55 28.33 2.05
N GLU A 264 -11.66 29.07 2.11
CA GLU A 264 -12.35 29.57 0.91
C GLU A 264 -11.44 30.44 0.03
N ARG A 265 -10.65 31.33 0.64
CA ARG A 265 -9.64 32.14 -0.06
C ARG A 265 -8.55 31.26 -0.67
N SER A 266 -8.04 30.29 0.08
CA SER A 266 -6.97 29.41 -0.38
C SER A 266 -7.41 28.51 -1.54
N TRP A 267 -8.64 27.99 -1.47
CA TRP A 267 -9.27 27.19 -2.51
C TRP A 267 -9.92 28.05 -3.60
N LYS A 268 -9.72 29.37 -3.56
CA LYS A 268 -10.18 30.33 -4.57
C LYS A 268 -11.66 30.19 -4.92
N LEU A 269 -12.50 29.98 -3.91
CA LEU A 269 -13.95 29.95 -4.09
C LEU A 269 -14.45 31.33 -4.51
N LEU A 270 -15.19 31.41 -5.61
CA LEU A 270 -15.66 32.68 -6.18
C LEU A 270 -16.85 33.25 -5.41
N ARG A 271 -17.58 32.42 -4.68
CA ARG A 271 -18.66 32.82 -3.78
C ARG A 271 -18.48 32.13 -2.44
N PRO A 272 -18.11 32.86 -1.37
CA PRO A 272 -17.97 32.27 -0.06
C PRO A 272 -19.35 31.86 0.47
N ASN A 273 -19.56 30.56 0.63
CA ASN A 273 -20.77 29.95 1.18
C ASN A 273 -20.48 28.61 1.86
N LEU A 274 -19.21 28.36 2.17
CA LEU A 274 -18.81 27.19 2.91
C LEU A 274 -19.21 27.41 4.37
N LYS A 275 -20.04 26.51 4.92
CA LYS A 275 -20.53 26.62 6.29
C LYS A 275 -19.49 26.19 7.31
N ASP A 276 -18.78 25.10 7.01
CA ASP A 276 -17.81 24.47 7.89
C ASP A 276 -16.80 23.62 7.10
N PHE A 277 -15.76 23.16 7.79
CA PHE A 277 -14.76 22.25 7.22
C PHE A 277 -15.34 20.88 6.85
N LYS A 278 -16.41 20.45 7.52
CA LYS A 278 -17.11 19.21 7.21
C LYS A 278 -17.75 19.27 5.82
N GLY A 279 -18.25 20.43 5.41
CA GLY A 279 -18.71 20.71 4.05
C GLY A 279 -17.59 20.57 3.04
N ALA A 280 -16.45 21.21 3.30
CA ALA A 280 -15.32 21.20 2.37
C ALA A 280 -14.70 19.83 2.19
N ALA A 281 -14.66 19.02 3.25
CA ALA A 281 -14.14 17.66 3.20
C ALA A 281 -14.95 16.71 2.31
N ARG A 282 -16.15 17.12 1.86
CA ARG A 282 -16.98 16.36 0.90
C ARG A 282 -16.83 16.83 -0.54
N PHE A 283 -16.20 17.98 -0.76
CA PHE A 283 -16.11 18.56 -2.09
C PHE A 283 -15.34 17.62 -3.01
N VAL A 284 -15.80 17.51 -4.25
CA VAL A 284 -15.15 16.80 -5.34
C VAL A 284 -14.81 17.85 -6.40
N PRO A 285 -13.54 18.13 -6.71
CA PRO A 285 -13.19 19.03 -7.80
C PRO A 285 -13.71 18.46 -9.11
N LEU A 286 -14.24 19.34 -9.95
CA LEU A 286 -14.63 18.98 -11.32
C LEU A 286 -13.51 19.29 -12.31
N PHE A 287 -12.29 19.53 -11.81
CA PHE A 287 -11.10 19.85 -12.57
C PHE A 287 -9.91 18.94 -12.19
N GLY A 288 -9.14 18.57 -13.21
CA GLY A 288 -7.82 17.96 -13.08
C GLY A 288 -6.72 19.01 -13.17
N SER A 289 -5.52 18.61 -13.61
CA SER A 289 -4.37 19.52 -13.78
C SER A 289 -4.52 20.47 -14.98
N SER A 290 -5.14 20.03 -16.08
CA SER A 290 -5.23 20.80 -17.33
C SER A 290 -6.64 20.98 -17.89
N ARG A 291 -7.60 20.16 -17.46
CA ARG A 291 -8.98 20.14 -18.00
C ARG A 291 -10.04 20.07 -16.89
N GLY A 292 -11.30 20.20 -17.29
CA GLY A 292 -12.48 20.15 -16.43
C GLY A 292 -13.13 21.52 -16.23
N VAL A 293 -13.99 21.62 -15.21
CA VAL A 293 -14.82 22.78 -14.90
C VAL A 293 -14.32 23.46 -13.63
N ASP A 294 -14.30 24.79 -13.63
CA ASP A 294 -13.91 25.66 -12.51
C ASP A 294 -14.95 25.64 -11.37
N SER A 295 -15.15 24.47 -10.79
CA SER A 295 -16.09 24.23 -9.70
C SER A 295 -15.73 23.00 -8.88
N PHE A 296 -16.12 23.02 -7.62
CA PHE A 296 -16.30 21.85 -6.78
C PHE A 296 -17.75 21.41 -6.79
N TYR A 297 -17.97 20.11 -6.57
CA TYR A 297 -19.27 19.52 -6.38
C TYR A 297 -19.41 18.99 -4.94
N ASP A 298 -20.48 19.35 -4.24
CA ASP A 298 -20.86 18.68 -2.98
C ASP A 298 -21.88 17.58 -3.30
N PRO A 299 -21.51 16.28 -3.18
CA PRO A 299 -22.40 15.18 -3.50
C PRO A 299 -23.56 15.01 -2.51
N GLN A 300 -23.49 15.61 -1.31
CA GLN A 300 -24.55 15.55 -0.31
C GLN A 300 -25.60 16.63 -0.54
N GLU A 301 -25.17 17.86 -0.75
CA GLU A 301 -26.06 19.00 -0.96
C GLU A 301 -26.48 19.15 -2.45
N ASN A 302 -25.84 18.40 -3.34
CA ASN A 302 -26.04 18.44 -4.79
C ASN A 302 -25.85 19.86 -5.38
N VAL A 303 -24.87 20.61 -4.86
CA VAL A 303 -24.56 21.99 -5.29
C VAL A 303 -23.18 22.08 -5.93
N LEU A 304 -23.02 23.08 -6.80
CA LEU A 304 -21.73 23.45 -7.38
C LEU A 304 -21.21 24.70 -6.69
N ALA A 305 -19.97 24.64 -6.19
CA ALA A 305 -19.25 25.77 -5.64
C ALA A 305 -18.20 26.23 -6.66
N MET A 306 -18.42 27.38 -7.29
CA MET A 306 -17.50 27.92 -8.29
C MET A 306 -16.14 28.23 -7.67
N ALA A 307 -15.07 27.82 -8.33
CA ALA A 307 -13.71 28.00 -7.85
C ALA A 307 -12.73 28.10 -9.02
N SER A 308 -11.65 28.87 -8.86
CA SER A 308 -10.59 28.84 -9.87
C SER A 308 -9.77 27.55 -9.74
N ARG A 309 -9.60 26.78 -10.83
CA ARG A 309 -8.70 25.62 -10.85
C ARG A 309 -7.21 26.01 -10.86
N HIS A 310 -6.88 27.18 -11.39
CA HIS A 310 -5.49 27.61 -11.56
C HIS A 310 -4.84 27.87 -10.19
N ASP A 311 -3.69 27.24 -9.94
CA ASP A 311 -2.98 27.23 -8.65
C ASP A 311 -3.86 26.90 -7.44
N ASN A 312 -4.88 26.05 -7.63
CA ASN A 312 -5.72 25.60 -6.53
C ASN A 312 -4.97 24.54 -5.70
N PRO A 313 -4.79 24.73 -4.38
CA PRO A 313 -4.03 23.79 -3.56
C PRO A 313 -4.79 22.50 -3.22
N TYR A 314 -6.07 22.36 -3.62
CA TYR A 314 -6.91 21.21 -3.28
C TYR A 314 -6.22 19.86 -3.51
N TRP A 315 -5.63 19.63 -4.68
CA TRP A 315 -4.98 18.35 -4.99
C TRP A 315 -3.76 18.10 -4.11
N LYS A 316 -3.02 19.14 -3.73
CA LYS A 316 -1.90 19.04 -2.77
C LYS A 316 -2.41 18.71 -1.37
N ASP A 317 -3.56 19.26 -0.99
CA ASP A 317 -4.18 18.99 0.31
C ASP A 317 -4.64 17.55 0.43
N ILE A 318 -5.33 17.02 -0.59
CA ILE A 318 -5.72 15.60 -0.64
C ILE A 318 -4.48 14.70 -0.61
N GLN A 319 -3.47 15.01 -1.42
CA GLN A 319 -2.26 14.19 -1.46
C GLN A 319 -1.57 14.15 -0.08
N ALA A 320 -1.47 15.29 0.60
CA ALA A 320 -0.87 15.34 1.94
C ALA A 320 -1.62 14.45 2.96
N VAL A 321 -2.95 14.36 2.86
CA VAL A 321 -3.75 13.46 3.72
C VAL A 321 -3.56 12.00 3.34
N ILE A 322 -3.59 11.66 2.06
CA ILE A 322 -3.32 10.30 1.57
C ILE A 322 -1.93 9.84 2.02
N ASP A 323 -0.91 10.68 1.82
CA ASP A 323 0.47 10.39 2.15
C ASP A 323 0.68 10.19 3.65
N GLY A 324 0.10 11.10 4.44
CA GLY A 324 0.11 11.00 5.90
C GLY A 324 -0.62 9.73 6.39
N ALA A 325 -1.75 9.38 5.78
CA ALA A 325 -2.49 8.17 6.09
C ALA A 325 -1.68 6.92 5.74
N ALA A 326 -1.08 6.88 4.55
CA ALA A 326 -0.25 5.78 4.07
C ALA A 326 0.88 5.47 5.05
N ALA A 327 1.75 6.46 5.35
CA ALA A 327 2.89 6.26 6.25
C ALA A 327 2.44 5.85 7.66
N ARG A 328 1.51 6.59 8.27
CA ARG A 328 1.12 6.33 9.67
C ARG A 328 0.42 5.00 9.83
N ARG A 329 -0.50 4.64 8.93
CA ARG A 329 -1.34 3.45 9.10
C ARG A 329 -0.63 2.16 8.69
N THR A 330 0.16 2.18 7.62
CA THR A 330 1.03 1.04 7.30
C THR A 330 2.08 0.83 8.39
N GLY A 331 2.68 1.89 8.94
CA GLY A 331 3.60 1.78 10.08
C GLY A 331 2.94 1.26 11.37
N ARG A 332 1.64 1.51 11.58
CA ARG A 332 0.87 0.87 12.67
C ARG A 332 0.64 -0.62 12.39
N LEU A 333 0.24 -0.98 11.17
CA LEU A 333 0.07 -2.38 10.77
C LEU A 333 1.36 -3.18 10.98
N GLY A 334 2.50 -2.65 10.53
CA GLY A 334 3.80 -3.28 10.73
C GLY A 334 4.12 -3.54 12.19
N ARG A 335 3.93 -2.53 13.05
CA ARG A 335 4.12 -2.66 14.51
C ARG A 335 3.18 -3.68 15.13
N SER A 336 1.88 -3.65 14.80
CA SER A 336 0.91 -4.60 15.33
C SER A 336 1.27 -6.05 14.97
N ILE A 337 1.81 -6.29 13.77
CA ILE A 337 2.33 -7.61 13.38
C ILE A 337 3.56 -7.96 14.22
N SER A 338 4.55 -7.09 14.29
CA SER A 338 5.76 -7.38 15.09
C SER A 338 5.45 -7.63 16.57
N GLU A 339 4.44 -6.97 17.15
CA GLU A 339 3.99 -7.18 18.53
C GLU A 339 3.38 -8.57 18.77
N ILE A 340 2.70 -9.17 17.78
CA ILE A 340 2.05 -10.48 17.95
C ILE A 340 2.95 -11.69 17.62
N VAL A 341 3.90 -11.54 16.68
CA VAL A 341 4.71 -12.66 16.17
C VAL A 341 6.22 -12.46 16.33
N ASP A 342 6.67 -11.36 16.93
CA ASP A 342 8.08 -11.00 17.12
C ASP A 342 8.91 -11.20 15.85
N ALA A 343 8.49 -10.57 14.75
CA ALA A 343 9.16 -10.69 13.46
C ALA A 343 9.15 -9.36 12.70
N PRO A 344 10.15 -9.13 11.81
CA PRO A 344 10.20 -7.93 10.99
C PRO A 344 9.10 -7.90 9.94
N VAL A 345 8.64 -6.70 9.61
CA VAL A 345 7.74 -6.43 8.50
C VAL A 345 8.48 -5.68 7.39
N VAL A 346 8.37 -6.17 6.17
CA VAL A 346 9.01 -5.62 4.98
C VAL A 346 7.92 -5.16 4.00
N TYR A 347 8.14 -4.03 3.35
CA TYR A 347 7.31 -3.58 2.23
C TYR A 347 8.16 -3.60 0.96
N GLU A 348 7.67 -4.27 -0.09
CA GLU A 348 8.32 -4.28 -1.41
C GLU A 348 8.19 -2.91 -2.05
N TRP A 349 9.30 -2.34 -2.48
CA TRP A 349 9.36 -1.04 -3.12
C TRP A 349 8.53 -1.04 -4.40
N ASN A 350 7.64 -0.06 -4.53
CA ASN A 350 6.89 0.14 -5.76
C ASN A 350 6.55 1.63 -5.95
N GLY A 351 7.57 2.39 -6.35
CA GLY A 351 7.50 3.83 -6.51
C GLY A 351 7.82 4.61 -5.24
N TRP A 352 8.25 5.86 -5.45
CA TRP A 352 8.49 6.84 -4.39
C TRP A 352 7.20 7.05 -3.61
N SER A 353 7.28 6.86 -2.29
CA SER A 353 6.12 6.97 -1.44
C SER A 353 6.51 7.27 0.00
N PRO A 354 5.60 7.90 0.78
CA PRO A 354 5.81 8.18 2.20
C PRO A 354 6.08 6.94 3.08
N ILE A 355 5.76 5.75 2.57
CA ILE A 355 6.04 4.48 3.25
C ILE A 355 7.55 4.25 3.34
N TYR A 356 8.29 4.71 2.33
CA TYR A 356 9.74 4.63 2.29
C TYR A 356 10.39 5.99 2.60
N ASP A 357 9.93 7.06 1.98
CA ASP A 357 10.67 8.32 1.88
C ASP A 357 10.32 9.29 3.02
N THR A 358 10.36 8.78 4.25
CA THR A 358 10.15 9.57 5.46
C THR A 358 11.23 9.31 6.49
N ARG A 359 11.33 10.19 7.51
CA ARG A 359 12.28 10.00 8.61
C ARG A 359 12.03 8.70 9.39
N GLN A 360 10.79 8.22 9.39
CA GLN A 360 10.38 6.99 10.06
C GLN A 360 9.57 6.13 9.08
N PRO A 361 10.25 5.35 8.23
CA PRO A 361 9.60 4.45 7.29
C PRO A 361 8.71 3.42 8.00
N SER A 362 7.66 2.97 7.32
CA SER A 362 6.61 2.13 7.89
C SER A 362 7.04 0.71 8.27
N GLY A 363 8.02 0.14 7.56
CA GLY A 363 8.48 -1.25 7.75
C GLY A 363 9.91 -1.35 8.26
N ASN A 364 10.30 -2.52 8.76
CA ASN A 364 11.64 -2.88 9.19
C ASN A 364 12.61 -3.15 8.04
N GLY A 365 12.12 -3.21 6.81
CA GLY A 365 12.94 -3.31 5.61
C GLY A 365 12.21 -2.96 4.31
N ILE A 366 12.98 -2.92 3.23
CA ILE A 366 12.52 -2.77 1.85
C ILE A 366 12.81 -4.06 1.10
N GLY A 367 11.78 -4.59 0.44
CA GLY A 367 11.94 -5.60 -0.59
C GLY A 367 12.22 -4.93 -1.93
N MET A 368 13.17 -5.44 -2.69
CA MET A 368 13.42 -5.04 -4.07
C MET A 368 13.20 -6.22 -5.01
N SER A 369 12.91 -5.91 -6.26
CA SER A 369 12.88 -6.89 -7.34
C SER A 369 14.18 -6.81 -8.16
N ALA A 370 14.60 -7.95 -8.70
CA ALA A 370 15.69 -8.07 -9.65
C ALA A 370 15.23 -9.01 -10.77
N ILE A 371 14.67 -8.42 -11.83
CA ILE A 371 14.11 -9.15 -12.97
C ILE A 371 15.06 -8.99 -14.16
N GLY A 372 15.41 -10.12 -14.79
CA GLY A 372 16.42 -10.18 -15.85
C GLY A 372 17.81 -10.51 -15.34
N ALA A 373 18.84 -10.22 -16.13
CA ALA A 373 20.24 -10.45 -15.78
C ALA A 373 21.10 -9.24 -16.12
N GLY A 374 22.26 -9.11 -15.46
CA GLY A 374 23.18 -7.99 -15.66
C GLY A 374 22.58 -6.65 -15.23
N LEU A 375 22.93 -5.58 -15.95
CA LEU A 375 22.55 -4.20 -15.61
C LEU A 375 21.03 -3.95 -15.63
N GLU A 376 20.26 -4.68 -16.45
CA GLU A 376 18.81 -4.51 -16.54
C GLU A 376 18.11 -4.75 -15.19
N ALA A 377 18.53 -5.79 -14.45
CA ALA A 377 17.99 -6.13 -13.14
C ALA A 377 18.23 -5.02 -12.10
N ILE A 378 19.30 -4.23 -12.30
CA ILE A 378 19.69 -3.13 -11.42
C ILE A 378 18.93 -1.87 -11.79
N GLU A 379 19.09 -1.42 -13.03
CA GLU A 379 18.61 -0.12 -13.53
C GLU A 379 17.10 0.00 -13.42
N ASN A 380 16.36 -1.05 -13.79
CA ASN A 380 14.90 -0.97 -13.90
C ASN A 380 14.16 -1.36 -12.62
N TYR A 381 14.80 -2.08 -11.69
CA TYR A 381 14.09 -2.72 -10.57
C TYR A 381 14.74 -2.47 -9.19
N ALA A 382 16.05 -2.66 -9.06
CA ALA A 382 16.69 -2.65 -7.74
C ALA A 382 17.18 -1.26 -7.30
N ALA A 383 17.62 -0.41 -8.23
CA ALA A 383 18.30 0.85 -7.94
C ALA A 383 17.47 1.80 -7.05
N ASN A 384 16.21 2.01 -7.39
CA ASN A 384 15.34 2.93 -6.65
C ASN A 384 15.03 2.42 -5.23
N ALA A 385 14.83 1.10 -5.07
CA ALA A 385 14.65 0.47 -3.77
C ALA A 385 15.92 0.61 -2.89
N ALA A 386 17.10 0.39 -3.48
CA ALA A 386 18.37 0.61 -2.81
C ALA A 386 18.59 2.08 -2.44
N SER A 387 18.23 3.02 -3.32
CA SER A 387 18.31 4.46 -3.07
C SER A 387 17.44 4.89 -1.88
N SER A 388 16.16 4.48 -1.84
CA SER A 388 15.28 4.71 -0.67
C SER A 388 15.89 4.11 0.59
N ALA A 389 16.40 2.88 0.54
CA ALA A 389 17.04 2.26 1.68
C ALA A 389 18.26 3.10 2.14
N LEU A 390 19.13 3.52 1.23
CA LEU A 390 20.35 4.26 1.54
C LEU A 390 20.10 5.65 2.10
N ALA A 391 19.02 6.30 1.69
CA ALA A 391 18.58 7.57 2.27
C ALA A 391 18.14 7.44 3.74
N TRP A 392 17.82 6.22 4.21
CA TRP A 392 17.43 6.01 5.60
C TRP A 392 18.60 6.13 6.56
N LYS A 393 18.44 6.99 7.58
CA LYS A 393 19.38 7.12 8.69
C LYS A 393 19.30 5.98 9.73
N GLY A 394 18.55 4.91 9.44
CA GLY A 394 18.20 3.85 10.39
C GLY A 394 18.58 2.44 9.93
N GLN A 395 18.66 1.53 10.89
CA GLN A 395 18.94 0.12 10.68
C GLN A 395 17.71 -0.58 10.09
N ARG A 396 17.72 -0.83 8.79
CA ARG A 396 16.59 -1.46 8.11
C ARG A 396 17.06 -2.43 7.05
N TRP A 397 16.36 -3.54 6.95
CA TRP A 397 16.76 -4.68 6.14
C TRP A 397 16.51 -4.37 4.67
N LEU A 398 17.46 -4.75 3.82
CA LEU A 398 17.31 -4.66 2.37
C LEU A 398 17.45 -6.07 1.79
N LEU A 399 16.47 -6.51 1.02
CA LEU A 399 16.42 -7.86 0.48
C LEU A 399 15.83 -7.87 -0.92
N VAL A 400 16.34 -8.77 -1.76
CA VAL A 400 15.75 -9.08 -3.06
C VAL A 400 14.63 -10.11 -2.85
N THR A 401 13.40 -9.64 -2.77
CA THR A 401 12.21 -10.48 -2.53
C THR A 401 11.71 -11.18 -3.79
N GLU A 402 12.18 -10.75 -4.96
CA GLU A 402 11.90 -11.40 -6.23
C GLU A 402 13.11 -11.34 -7.16
N MET A 403 13.70 -12.50 -7.40
CA MET A 403 14.61 -12.71 -8.52
C MET A 403 13.93 -13.55 -9.59
N SER A 404 13.84 -13.03 -10.80
CA SER A 404 13.27 -13.76 -11.94
C SER A 404 14.12 -13.53 -13.18
N PRO A 405 14.53 -14.57 -13.92
CA PRO A 405 15.45 -14.41 -15.04
C PRO A 405 14.80 -13.91 -16.35
N GLY A 406 13.51 -13.56 -16.31
CA GLY A 406 12.76 -13.16 -17.50
C GLY A 406 12.29 -14.38 -18.30
N ALA A 407 12.75 -14.53 -19.53
CA ALA A 407 12.25 -15.53 -20.49
C ALA A 407 12.86 -16.94 -20.35
N SER A 408 14.00 -17.09 -19.67
CA SER A 408 14.70 -18.37 -19.52
C SER A 408 15.24 -18.52 -18.11
N PRO A 409 15.35 -19.73 -17.52
CA PRO A 409 15.93 -19.93 -16.19
C PRO A 409 17.33 -19.29 -16.04
N TYR A 410 17.73 -18.94 -14.83
CA TYR A 410 19.08 -18.44 -14.59
C TYR A 410 20.12 -19.51 -14.93
N THR A 411 21.24 -19.10 -15.50
CA THR A 411 22.48 -19.88 -15.46
C THR A 411 23.21 -19.60 -14.15
N GLU A 412 24.20 -20.41 -13.80
CA GLU A 412 25.03 -20.12 -12.62
C GLU A 412 25.66 -18.73 -12.68
N GLU A 413 26.21 -18.37 -13.84
CA GLU A 413 26.88 -17.10 -14.08
C GLU A 413 25.92 -15.91 -13.93
N SER A 414 24.74 -15.98 -14.55
CA SER A 414 23.78 -14.89 -14.49
C SER A 414 23.17 -14.73 -13.10
N LEU A 415 22.87 -15.83 -12.40
CA LEU A 415 22.42 -15.78 -11.01
C LEU A 415 23.48 -15.14 -10.10
N ARG A 416 24.75 -15.56 -10.26
CA ARG A 416 25.88 -15.05 -9.48
C ARG A 416 26.16 -13.58 -9.74
N SER A 417 26.02 -13.12 -10.99
CA SER A 417 26.10 -11.69 -11.30
C SER A 417 25.03 -10.91 -10.55
N VAL A 418 23.75 -11.28 -10.67
CA VAL A 418 22.66 -10.52 -10.05
C VAL A 418 22.78 -10.50 -8.52
N VAL A 419 23.14 -11.63 -7.90
CA VAL A 419 23.39 -11.67 -6.44
C VAL A 419 24.54 -10.75 -6.05
N THR A 420 25.66 -10.79 -6.79
CA THR A 420 26.82 -9.93 -6.51
C THR A 420 26.46 -8.46 -6.66
N ASP A 421 25.82 -8.09 -7.77
CA ASP A 421 25.48 -6.71 -8.06
C ASP A 421 24.49 -6.14 -7.03
N THR A 422 23.46 -6.91 -6.66
CA THR A 422 22.50 -6.49 -5.63
C THR A 422 23.09 -6.51 -4.22
N ALA A 423 24.03 -7.42 -3.91
CA ALA A 423 24.82 -7.37 -2.67
C ALA A 423 25.64 -6.08 -2.59
N ASP A 424 26.20 -5.65 -3.73
CA ASP A 424 27.00 -4.42 -3.85
C ASP A 424 26.15 -3.16 -3.69
N LEU A 425 24.85 -3.22 -4.01
CA LEU A 425 23.84 -2.20 -3.68
C LEU A 425 23.35 -2.27 -2.22
N GLY A 426 23.78 -3.28 -1.47
CA GLY A 426 23.51 -3.44 -0.05
C GLY A 426 22.45 -4.47 0.32
N ALA A 427 21.92 -5.26 -0.63
CA ALA A 427 20.99 -6.34 -0.30
C ALA A 427 21.63 -7.42 0.58
N LYS A 428 20.84 -7.96 1.51
CA LYS A 428 21.21 -8.97 2.53
C LYS A 428 20.22 -10.12 2.55
N GLY A 429 19.82 -10.59 1.37
CA GLY A 429 18.89 -11.69 1.20
C GLY A 429 18.33 -11.76 -0.22
N TRP A 430 18.11 -12.98 -0.73
CA TRP A 430 17.73 -13.23 -2.11
C TRP A 430 16.71 -14.36 -2.23
N PHE A 431 15.61 -14.09 -2.92
CA PHE A 431 14.56 -15.07 -3.17
C PHE A 431 14.31 -15.26 -4.66
N VAL A 432 14.71 -16.43 -5.18
CA VAL A 432 14.53 -16.82 -6.58
C VAL A 432 13.10 -17.33 -6.79
N ARG A 433 12.38 -16.76 -7.76
CA ARG A 433 11.05 -17.22 -8.15
C ARG A 433 11.14 -18.66 -8.65
N TRP A 434 10.29 -19.53 -8.13
CA TRP A 434 10.27 -20.94 -8.53
C TRP A 434 9.95 -21.12 -10.02
N SER A 435 10.89 -21.74 -10.75
CA SER A 435 10.85 -21.99 -12.20
C SER A 435 11.04 -23.47 -12.55
N GLY A 436 11.11 -24.38 -11.56
CA GLY A 436 11.38 -25.80 -11.76
C GLY A 436 12.51 -26.37 -10.91
N GLY A 437 13.25 -25.52 -10.19
CA GLY A 437 14.22 -25.95 -9.17
C GLY A 437 15.63 -26.23 -9.69
N SER A 438 15.90 -25.99 -10.98
CA SER A 438 17.22 -26.15 -11.61
C SER A 438 18.33 -25.34 -10.92
N GLU A 439 17.97 -24.21 -10.31
CA GLU A 439 18.88 -23.26 -9.68
C GLU A 439 19.36 -23.70 -8.29
N ALA A 440 18.79 -24.79 -7.76
CA ALA A 440 19.04 -25.27 -6.41
C ALA A 440 20.53 -25.53 -6.07
N PRO A 441 21.36 -26.14 -6.95
CA PRO A 441 22.77 -26.35 -6.64
C PRO A 441 23.50 -25.02 -6.36
N TRP A 442 23.25 -24.01 -7.20
CA TRP A 442 23.90 -22.70 -7.11
C TRP A 442 23.39 -21.91 -5.91
N MET A 443 22.09 -21.95 -5.64
CA MET A 443 21.51 -21.32 -4.45
C MET A 443 22.08 -21.89 -3.15
N LYS A 444 22.35 -23.20 -3.08
CA LYS A 444 23.00 -23.81 -1.90
C LYS A 444 24.45 -23.36 -1.73
N ALA A 445 25.20 -23.25 -2.83
CA ALA A 445 26.56 -22.71 -2.80
C ALA A 445 26.54 -21.26 -2.30
N MET A 446 25.67 -20.43 -2.87
CA MET A 446 25.48 -19.04 -2.46
C MET A 446 25.03 -18.88 -1.00
N ALA A 447 24.14 -19.73 -0.50
CA ALA A 447 23.73 -19.71 0.90
C ALA A 447 24.93 -19.95 1.83
N THR A 448 25.85 -20.83 1.43
CA THR A 448 27.07 -21.14 2.19
C THR A 448 28.08 -20.00 2.12
N GLU A 449 28.28 -19.42 0.92
CA GLU A 449 29.13 -18.24 0.72
C GLU A 449 28.60 -17.03 1.50
N ALA A 450 27.29 -16.76 1.45
CA ALA A 450 26.65 -15.67 2.17
C ALA A 450 26.79 -15.79 3.70
N ALA A 451 26.83 -17.01 4.23
CA ALA A 451 27.03 -17.26 5.66
C ALA A 451 28.49 -17.09 6.13
N THR A 452 29.46 -17.14 5.22
CA THR A 452 30.90 -17.13 5.54
C THR A 452 31.65 -15.90 5.01
N SER A 453 31.05 -15.15 4.10
CA SER A 453 31.60 -13.95 3.50
C SER A 453 31.42 -12.70 4.37
N ASP A 454 32.08 -11.62 3.94
CA ASP A 454 31.93 -10.27 4.47
C ASP A 454 30.64 -9.56 3.99
N ILE A 455 29.74 -10.26 3.29
CA ILE A 455 28.45 -9.70 2.85
C ILE A 455 27.68 -9.08 4.03
N ALA A 456 27.77 -9.69 5.22
CA ALA A 456 27.12 -9.18 6.43
C ALA A 456 27.65 -7.82 6.91
N THR A 457 28.92 -7.53 6.65
CA THR A 457 29.59 -6.29 7.08
C THR A 457 29.69 -5.27 5.96
N ARG A 458 29.47 -5.68 4.71
CA ARG A 458 29.52 -4.82 3.53
C ARG A 458 28.42 -3.77 3.54
N SER A 459 28.81 -2.51 3.42
CA SER A 459 27.92 -1.37 3.20
C SER A 459 28.23 -0.73 1.83
N PRO A 460 27.21 -0.39 1.03
CA PRO A 460 27.41 0.25 -0.26
C PRO A 460 27.86 1.71 -0.08
N ILE A 461 28.66 2.20 -1.02
CA ILE A 461 28.97 3.62 -1.18
C ILE A 461 28.19 4.09 -2.39
N ALA A 462 27.35 5.11 -2.24
CA ALA A 462 26.48 5.58 -3.32
C ALA A 462 26.63 7.08 -3.59
N MET A 463 26.56 7.44 -4.87
CA MET A 463 26.45 8.79 -5.39
C MET A 463 25.05 8.99 -5.96
N PHE A 464 24.24 9.77 -5.25
CA PHE A 464 22.87 10.04 -5.67
C PHE A 464 22.80 11.09 -6.78
N TYR A 465 21.86 10.91 -7.69
CA TYR A 465 21.50 11.89 -8.71
C TYR A 465 19.98 12.08 -8.75
N PRO A 466 19.50 13.27 -9.18
CA PRO A 466 18.07 13.51 -9.30
C PRO A 466 17.48 12.72 -10.47
N GLU A 467 16.53 11.82 -10.18
CA GLU A 467 15.81 11.03 -11.19
C GLU A 467 15.04 11.92 -12.18
N ASN A 468 14.56 13.08 -11.72
CA ASN A 468 13.83 14.06 -12.53
C ASN A 468 14.73 15.04 -13.30
N ALA A 469 16.04 14.77 -13.39
CA ALA A 469 16.93 15.54 -14.25
C ALA A 469 16.49 15.45 -15.72
N ARG A 470 16.84 16.46 -16.53
CA ARG A 470 16.57 16.43 -17.98
C ARG A 470 17.24 15.24 -18.68
N PHE A 471 18.40 14.82 -18.17
CA PHE A 471 19.16 13.66 -18.60
C PHE A 471 19.66 12.95 -17.34
N PRO A 472 18.85 12.08 -16.71
CA PRO A 472 19.27 11.37 -15.51
C PRO A 472 20.45 10.45 -15.84
N ALA A 473 21.35 10.27 -14.87
CA ALA A 473 22.40 9.27 -15.00
C ALA A 473 21.78 7.86 -15.02
N ILE A 474 22.51 6.92 -15.60
CA ILE A 474 22.16 5.49 -15.53
C ILE A 474 22.80 4.92 -14.27
N THR A 475 22.06 4.12 -13.50
CA THR A 475 22.63 3.48 -12.31
C THR A 475 23.68 2.48 -12.74
N MET A 476 24.92 2.67 -12.28
CA MET A 476 26.03 1.81 -12.66
C MET A 476 27.12 1.82 -11.61
N ARG A 477 27.93 0.76 -11.61
CA ARG A 477 29.11 0.69 -10.74
C ARG A 477 30.26 1.53 -11.30
N LEU A 478 30.73 2.48 -10.52
CA LEU A 478 31.89 3.32 -10.80
C LEU A 478 33.20 2.69 -10.29
N PRO A 479 34.37 3.13 -10.79
CA PRO A 479 35.67 2.74 -10.24
C PRO A 479 35.73 2.96 -8.72
N GLY A 480 36.36 2.02 -8.01
CA GLY A 480 36.41 2.03 -6.54
C GLY A 480 35.18 1.43 -5.85
N GLY A 481 34.23 0.87 -6.61
CA GLY A 481 33.06 0.17 -6.04
C GLY A 481 31.97 1.11 -5.52
N VAL A 482 31.97 2.36 -5.98
CA VAL A 482 30.91 3.33 -5.74
C VAL A 482 29.76 3.07 -6.72
N TRP A 483 28.53 3.18 -6.25
CA TRP A 483 27.30 3.07 -7.05
C TRP A 483 26.67 4.41 -7.34
#